data_AF-A0A3M1QW86-F1
#
_entry.id   AF-A0A3M1QW86-F1
#
_cell.length_a   1.000
_cell.length_b   1.000
_cell.length_c   1.000
_cell.angle_alpha   90.00
_cell.angle_beta   90.00
_cell.angle_gamma   90.00
#
_symmetry.space_group_name_H-M   'P 1'
#
loop_
_entity.id
_entity.type
_entity.pdbx_description
1 polymer ?
#
loop_
_entity_poly.entity_id
_entity_poly.type
_entity_poly.pdbx_seq_one_letter_code
_entity_poly.pdbx_strand_id
1 'polypeptide(L)'
;GKGIVNSISLKEGEEKFKEQARKVLQYGAAVVVMAFDEQGQADTFERKIAICERAYRILTQEVGFPPQDIIFDPNVFAVATGIEEHNNYAVDFIRATRWIKEHLPLAKVSGGISNISFAFRGNNRVREAMHAAFLYHAIKAGLDMGIVNAGQLEVYEEIPPDLLERVEDVLLNRRPDATERLLAFAEQIKEQGKSTTREEAWRQGTVEERLKHALIKGITEYIETDVEEARQKYGKPLAVIEGPLMAGMRVVGDLFGTGKMFLPQVVKSARVMKKAVAYLIPFIEAEKARSAAPHTAGKVLLATVKGDVHDIGKNIVGIVLSCNNFQVIDLGVMVPAEKILQVAQEEKVDIIGLSGLITPSLDEMVHVAQEMERLGFTVPLLIGGATTSRVHTAVKIAPHYSGPTIHVLDASRSVTVVSNLMTPELRERFTAEITTTYRQIREGYRRRQEARAYLSLEEARANRPQFDWGKVPITAPHRPGITVLPDYPLEKIREYIDWTPFFLAWELAGKYPQIFQ
;
A
#
# COMPACT_ATOMS: atom_id res chain seq x y z
N GLY A 1 5.52 -5.52 -14.27
CA GLY A 1 5.36 -4.04 -14.28
C GLY A 1 5.99 -3.42 -15.51
N LYS A 2 5.63 -2.18 -15.86
CA LYS A 2 6.19 -1.43 -16.99
C LYS A 2 7.45 -0.67 -16.55
N GLY A 3 8.54 -0.69 -17.33
CA GLY A 3 9.70 0.16 -17.03
C GLY A 3 9.32 1.64 -17.23
N ILE A 4 9.94 2.59 -16.52
CA ILE A 4 9.68 4.03 -16.68
C ILE A 4 10.99 4.70 -17.09
N VAL A 5 10.99 5.40 -18.23
CA VAL A 5 12.13 6.22 -18.65
C VAL A 5 12.13 7.51 -17.83
N ASN A 6 13.29 7.82 -17.23
CA ASN A 6 13.46 8.88 -16.21
C ASN A 6 12.91 10.23 -16.66
N SER A 7 13.21 10.67 -17.88
CA SER A 7 12.49 11.79 -18.49
C SER A 7 12.76 11.93 -19.98
N ILE A 8 11.78 12.45 -20.70
CA ILE A 8 11.93 13.14 -21.98
C ILE A 8 11.29 14.54 -21.86
N SER A 9 11.58 15.43 -22.79
CA SER A 9 11.06 16.81 -22.75
C SER A 9 11.09 17.44 -24.13
N LEU A 10 10.36 18.54 -24.32
CA LEU A 10 10.31 19.30 -25.57
C LEU A 10 11.51 20.25 -25.74
N LYS A 11 12.48 20.26 -24.80
CA LYS A 11 13.62 21.20 -24.78
C LYS A 11 14.46 21.21 -26.08
N GLU A 12 14.54 20.07 -26.76
CA GLU A 12 15.32 19.92 -28.01
C GLU A 12 14.45 19.98 -29.26
N GLY A 13 13.20 20.45 -29.10
CA GLY A 13 12.21 20.47 -30.15
C GLY A 13 11.37 19.19 -30.24
N GLU A 14 10.27 19.33 -30.98
CA GLU A 14 9.23 18.32 -31.09
C GLU A 14 9.67 17.02 -31.77
N GLU A 15 10.51 17.11 -32.81
CA GLU A 15 10.95 15.91 -33.56
C GLU A 15 11.81 14.99 -32.70
N LYS A 16 12.73 15.55 -31.89
CA LYS A 16 13.56 14.76 -30.98
C LYS A 16 12.74 14.16 -29.85
N PHE A 17 11.74 14.90 -29.35
CA PHE A 17 10.78 14.40 -28.37
C PHE A 17 9.98 13.20 -28.93
N LYS A 18 9.47 13.30 -30.16
CA LYS A 18 8.78 12.20 -30.85
C LYS A 18 9.69 11.00 -31.10
N GLU A 19 10.94 11.23 -31.52
CA GLU A 19 11.93 10.16 -31.71
C GLU A 19 12.18 9.40 -30.41
N GLN A 20 12.43 10.12 -29.30
CA GLN A 20 12.61 9.51 -27.98
C GLN A 20 11.36 8.76 -27.55
N ALA A 21 10.18 9.38 -27.66
CA ALA A 21 8.91 8.75 -27.30
C ALA A 21 8.64 7.46 -28.08
N ARG A 22 8.93 7.41 -29.38
CA ARG A 22 8.82 6.19 -30.19
C ARG A 22 9.76 5.08 -29.71
N LYS A 23 11.00 5.41 -29.32
CA LYS A 23 11.93 4.44 -28.71
C LYS A 23 11.39 3.92 -27.38
N VAL A 24 10.90 4.81 -26.52
CA VAL A 24 10.30 4.40 -25.23
C VAL A 24 9.10 3.47 -25.45
N LEU A 25 8.24 3.79 -26.43
CA LEU A 25 7.09 2.96 -26.80
C LEU A 25 7.53 1.60 -27.34
N GLN A 26 8.55 1.57 -28.21
CA GLN A 26 9.13 0.34 -28.76
C GLN A 26 9.69 -0.58 -27.66
N TYR A 27 10.26 -0.01 -26.60
CA TYR A 27 10.75 -0.77 -25.44
C TYR A 27 9.64 -1.21 -24.48
N GLY A 28 8.39 -0.85 -24.76
CA GLY A 28 7.26 -1.18 -23.90
C GLY A 28 7.36 -0.50 -22.53
N ALA A 29 7.98 0.68 -22.45
CA ALA A 29 8.13 1.46 -21.22
C ALA A 29 7.07 2.57 -21.12
N ALA A 30 6.82 3.04 -19.89
CA ALA A 30 6.17 4.30 -19.57
C ALA A 30 7.21 5.43 -19.56
N VAL A 31 6.75 6.67 -19.53
CA VAL A 31 7.63 7.83 -19.68
C VAL A 31 7.27 8.94 -18.72
N VAL A 32 8.28 9.50 -18.08
CA VAL A 32 8.14 10.79 -17.40
C VAL A 32 8.37 11.90 -18.42
N VAL A 33 7.49 12.88 -18.44
CA VAL A 33 7.59 14.06 -19.28
C VAL A 33 7.83 15.25 -18.36
N MET A 34 9.05 15.77 -18.40
CA MET A 34 9.34 17.02 -17.71
C MET A 34 8.68 18.18 -18.43
N ALA A 35 8.06 19.10 -17.69
CA ALA A 35 7.51 20.34 -18.21
C ALA A 35 8.65 21.31 -18.60
N PHE A 36 9.39 20.97 -19.65
CA PHE A 36 10.50 21.72 -20.19
C PHE A 36 10.37 21.72 -21.72
N ASP A 37 10.19 22.90 -22.30
CA ASP A 37 10.11 23.11 -23.74
C ASP A 37 11.29 23.96 -24.26
N GLU A 38 11.23 24.34 -25.53
CA GLU A 38 12.28 25.09 -26.21
C GLU A 38 12.56 26.47 -25.56
N GLN A 39 11.65 26.98 -24.71
CA GLN A 39 11.79 28.26 -24.03
C GLN A 39 12.33 28.12 -22.60
N GLY A 40 12.41 26.91 -22.05
CA GLY A 40 12.86 26.69 -20.67
C GLY A 40 11.97 25.76 -19.86
N GLN A 41 12.29 25.64 -18.57
CA GLN A 41 11.46 24.91 -17.62
C GLN A 41 10.21 25.73 -17.27
N ALA A 42 9.05 25.07 -17.16
CA ALA A 42 7.82 25.73 -16.74
C ALA A 42 7.84 26.05 -15.25
N ASP A 43 7.98 27.34 -14.94
CA ASP A 43 8.03 27.96 -13.61
C ASP A 43 6.64 28.38 -13.11
N THR A 44 5.79 28.91 -13.98
CA THR A 44 4.42 29.36 -13.68
C THR A 44 3.35 28.30 -13.94
N PHE A 45 2.18 28.43 -13.31
CA PHE A 45 1.04 27.51 -13.53
C PHE A 45 0.65 27.42 -15.01
N GLU A 46 0.51 28.56 -15.69
CA GLU A 46 0.11 28.66 -17.10
C GLU A 46 1.12 27.94 -18.00
N ARG A 47 2.42 28.11 -17.71
CA ARG A 47 3.47 27.40 -18.45
C ARG A 47 3.43 25.91 -18.20
N LYS A 48 3.22 25.46 -16.95
CA LYS A 48 3.15 24.04 -16.59
C LYS A 48 2.03 23.33 -17.34
N ILE A 49 0.82 23.89 -17.34
CA ILE A 49 -0.32 23.28 -18.04
C ILE A 49 -0.14 23.28 -19.56
N ALA A 50 0.38 24.38 -20.13
CA ALA A 50 0.58 24.49 -21.58
C ALA A 50 1.59 23.45 -22.11
N ILE A 51 2.70 23.22 -21.41
CA ILE A 51 3.69 22.19 -21.82
C ILE A 51 3.09 20.79 -21.66
N CYS A 52 2.47 20.50 -20.52
CA CYS A 52 1.88 19.19 -20.26
C CYS A 52 0.78 18.85 -21.27
N GLU A 53 -0.08 19.82 -21.61
CA GLU A 53 -1.13 19.64 -22.63
C GLU A 53 -0.53 19.38 -24.01
N ARG A 54 0.44 20.21 -24.44
CA ARG A 54 1.12 20.04 -25.74
C ARG A 54 1.77 18.66 -25.83
N ALA A 55 2.53 18.27 -24.81
CA ALA A 55 3.19 16.97 -24.77
C ALA A 55 2.19 15.80 -24.73
N TYR A 56 1.09 15.92 -23.99
CA TYR A 56 0.04 14.90 -23.96
C TYR A 56 -0.58 14.68 -25.35
N ARG A 57 -0.92 15.76 -26.06
CA ARG A 57 -1.47 15.67 -27.42
C ARG A 57 -0.50 15.01 -28.38
N ILE A 58 0.77 15.41 -28.39
CA ILE A 58 1.80 14.80 -29.23
C ILE A 58 1.95 13.30 -28.93
N LEU A 59 2.08 12.94 -27.65
CA LEU A 59 2.28 11.54 -27.26
C LEU A 59 1.08 10.67 -27.61
N THR A 60 -0.14 11.13 -27.34
CA THR A 60 -1.35 10.30 -27.52
C THR A 60 -1.85 10.29 -28.97
N GLN A 61 -1.82 11.42 -29.66
CA GLN A 61 -2.43 11.57 -31.00
C GLN A 61 -1.45 11.28 -32.14
N GLU A 62 -0.16 11.63 -31.97
CA GLU A 62 0.82 11.50 -33.06
C GLU A 62 1.78 10.32 -32.89
N VAL A 63 2.18 10.02 -31.65
CA VAL A 63 3.06 8.87 -31.36
C VAL A 63 2.26 7.59 -31.10
N GLY A 64 1.03 7.71 -30.57
CA GLY A 64 0.19 6.57 -30.19
C GLY A 64 0.55 5.96 -28.82
N PHE A 65 1.11 6.78 -27.92
CA PHE A 65 1.47 6.38 -26.56
C PHE A 65 0.20 6.19 -25.70
N PRO A 66 0.06 5.09 -24.94
CA PRO A 66 -1.10 4.92 -24.06
C PRO A 66 -1.11 5.98 -22.94
N PRO A 67 -2.22 6.71 -22.73
CA PRO A 67 -2.28 7.80 -21.75
C PRO A 67 -1.90 7.42 -20.31
N GLN A 68 -2.26 6.21 -19.87
CA GLN A 68 -1.94 5.70 -18.54
C GLN A 68 -0.43 5.49 -18.29
N ASP A 69 0.37 5.50 -19.35
CA ASP A 69 1.81 5.33 -19.31
C ASP A 69 2.58 6.67 -19.41
N ILE A 70 1.86 7.79 -19.41
CA ILE A 70 2.41 9.15 -19.39
C ILE A 70 2.38 9.68 -17.96
N ILE A 71 3.55 10.06 -17.44
CA ILE A 71 3.72 10.64 -16.11
C ILE A 71 4.27 12.05 -16.30
N PHE A 72 3.55 13.09 -15.90
CA PHE A 72 4.05 14.46 -15.97
C PHE A 72 4.85 14.82 -14.72
N ASP A 73 6.02 15.43 -14.91
CA ASP A 73 6.72 16.18 -13.86
C ASP A 73 6.58 17.68 -14.18
N PRO A 74 5.65 18.40 -13.53
CA PRO A 74 5.45 19.82 -13.77
C PRO A 74 6.50 20.69 -13.05
N ASN A 75 7.66 20.14 -12.66
CA ASN A 75 8.79 20.77 -11.97
C ASN A 75 8.46 21.31 -10.58
N VAL A 76 9.00 20.65 -9.55
CA VAL A 76 9.07 21.18 -8.19
C VAL A 76 10.27 22.10 -8.05
N PHE A 77 10.04 23.39 -7.80
CA PHE A 77 11.07 24.40 -7.53
C PHE A 77 11.17 24.75 -6.06
N ALA A 78 12.30 25.35 -5.68
CA ALA A 78 12.55 25.82 -4.33
C ALA A 78 11.70 27.05 -4.01
N VAL A 79 11.05 27.04 -2.85
CA VAL A 79 10.39 28.22 -2.27
C VAL A 79 11.21 28.79 -1.12
N ALA A 80 10.80 29.96 -0.62
CA ALA A 80 11.51 30.69 0.44
C ALA A 80 12.98 31.02 0.11
N THR A 81 13.26 31.33 -1.16
CA THR A 81 14.61 31.71 -1.61
C THR A 81 14.92 33.19 -1.40
N GLY A 82 13.94 33.99 -0.96
CA GLY A 82 14.04 35.46 -0.86
C GLY A 82 13.76 36.20 -2.18
N ILE A 83 13.32 35.50 -3.22
CA ILE A 83 12.93 36.06 -4.52
C ILE A 83 11.40 35.98 -4.60
N GLU A 84 10.72 37.10 -4.85
CA GLU A 84 9.26 37.20 -4.77
C GLU A 84 8.57 36.28 -5.78
N GLU A 85 9.13 36.18 -6.98
CA GLU A 85 8.66 35.34 -8.07
C GLU A 85 8.66 33.85 -7.68
N HIS A 86 9.52 33.45 -6.75
CA HIS A 86 9.63 32.05 -6.31
C HIS A 86 8.59 31.66 -5.26
N ASN A 87 7.92 32.62 -4.63
CA ASN A 87 6.97 32.36 -3.54
C ASN A 87 5.80 31.49 -4.00
N ASN A 88 5.41 31.59 -5.28
CA ASN A 88 4.22 30.91 -5.79
C ASN A 88 4.49 29.51 -6.37
N TYR A 89 5.76 29.07 -6.47
CA TYR A 89 6.10 27.81 -7.14
C TYR A 89 5.43 26.56 -6.55
N ALA A 90 5.28 26.50 -5.23
CA ALA A 90 4.59 25.41 -4.54
C ALA A 90 3.10 25.35 -4.91
N VAL A 91 2.43 26.52 -4.90
CA VAL A 91 1.02 26.67 -5.26
C VAL A 91 0.80 26.29 -6.72
N ASP A 92 1.66 26.77 -7.62
CA ASP A 92 1.55 26.49 -9.04
C ASP A 92 1.75 25.01 -9.37
N PHE A 93 2.64 24.32 -8.66
CA PHE A 93 2.77 22.86 -8.78
C PHE A 93 1.49 22.13 -8.33
N ILE A 94 0.92 22.50 -7.19
CA ILE A 94 -0.31 21.87 -6.66
C ILE A 94 -1.50 22.12 -7.60
N ARG A 95 -1.62 23.35 -8.13
CA ARG A 95 -2.65 23.71 -9.11
C ARG A 95 -2.46 22.96 -10.43
N ALA A 96 -1.23 22.87 -10.95
CA ALA A 96 -0.93 22.14 -12.17
C ALA A 96 -1.22 20.64 -12.02
N THR A 97 -0.90 20.06 -10.85
CA THR A 97 -1.24 18.67 -10.53
C THR A 97 -2.73 18.43 -10.66
N ARG A 98 -3.56 19.26 -9.99
CA ARG A 98 -5.02 19.15 -10.07
C ARG A 98 -5.53 19.28 -11.50
N TRP A 99 -5.03 20.29 -12.22
CA TRP A 99 -5.42 20.53 -13.61
C TRP A 99 -5.09 19.33 -14.50
N ILE A 100 -3.90 18.74 -14.38
CA ILE A 100 -3.48 17.56 -15.14
C ILE A 100 -4.43 16.39 -14.86
N LYS A 101 -4.79 16.12 -13.61
CA LYS A 101 -5.71 15.02 -13.27
C LYS A 101 -7.12 15.23 -13.81
N GLU A 102 -7.58 16.48 -13.89
CA GLU A 102 -8.91 16.84 -14.40
C GLU A 102 -8.97 16.84 -15.94
N HIS A 103 -7.91 17.26 -16.63
CA HIS A 103 -7.94 17.54 -18.07
C HIS A 103 -7.19 16.52 -18.93
N LEU A 104 -6.21 15.81 -18.36
CA LEU A 104 -5.38 14.82 -19.07
C LEU A 104 -5.70 13.42 -18.54
N PRO A 105 -6.76 12.76 -19.07
CA PRO A 105 -7.27 11.53 -18.49
C PRO A 105 -6.21 10.42 -18.50
N LEU A 106 -6.20 9.64 -17.41
CA LEU A 106 -5.28 8.54 -17.12
C LEU A 106 -3.82 8.95 -16.88
N ALA A 107 -3.40 10.18 -17.21
CA ALA A 107 -2.05 10.65 -16.94
C ALA A 107 -1.76 10.69 -15.44
N LYS A 108 -0.49 10.47 -15.10
CA LYS A 108 0.01 10.50 -13.73
C LYS A 108 0.82 11.77 -13.49
N VAL A 109 1.01 12.14 -12.22
CA VAL A 109 1.86 13.28 -11.83
C VAL A 109 2.96 12.82 -10.88
N SER A 110 4.19 13.25 -11.16
CA SER A 110 5.38 13.03 -10.34
C SER A 110 6.02 14.36 -9.93
N GLY A 111 6.81 14.37 -8.86
CA GLY A 111 7.59 15.56 -8.49
C GLY A 111 8.78 15.27 -7.58
N GLY A 112 9.88 15.98 -7.83
CA GLY A 112 11.06 16.02 -6.97
C GLY A 112 10.85 16.79 -5.67
N ILE A 113 10.15 16.20 -4.69
CA ILE A 113 9.72 16.88 -3.45
C ILE A 113 10.89 17.51 -2.71
N SER A 114 12.05 16.86 -2.69
CA SER A 114 13.24 17.39 -2.00
C SER A 114 13.69 18.77 -2.46
N ASN A 115 13.31 19.20 -3.67
CA ASN A 115 13.64 20.52 -4.23
C ASN A 115 12.89 21.66 -3.52
N ILE A 116 11.69 21.39 -2.99
CA ILE A 116 10.83 22.43 -2.39
C ILE A 116 11.53 23.15 -1.23
N SER A 117 12.33 22.41 -0.48
CA SER A 117 12.99 22.86 0.75
C SER A 117 14.47 23.21 0.53
N PHE A 118 14.90 23.45 -0.72
CA PHE A 118 16.33 23.61 -1.03
C PHE A 118 16.97 24.78 -0.28
N ALA A 119 16.21 25.86 -0.06
CA ALA A 119 16.65 27.04 0.69
C ALA A 119 17.06 26.72 2.15
N PHE A 120 16.58 25.61 2.71
CA PHE A 120 16.83 25.20 4.10
C PHE A 120 17.84 24.06 4.23
N ARG A 121 18.74 23.87 3.26
CA ARG A 121 19.83 22.88 3.35
C ARG A 121 20.62 23.06 4.65
N GLY A 122 20.80 21.95 5.39
CA GLY A 122 21.44 21.96 6.70
C GLY A 122 20.49 22.15 7.89
N ASN A 123 19.21 22.46 7.66
CA ASN A 123 18.17 22.47 8.69
C ASN A 123 17.16 21.35 8.42
N ASN A 124 17.49 20.12 8.82
CA ASN A 124 16.63 18.96 8.53
C ASN A 124 15.22 19.16 9.10
N ARG A 125 15.08 19.63 10.33
CA ARG A 125 13.76 19.83 10.96
C ARG A 125 12.78 20.65 10.10
N VAL A 126 13.23 21.78 9.55
CA VAL A 126 12.37 22.60 8.67
C VAL A 126 12.10 21.89 7.34
N ARG A 127 13.10 21.20 6.78
CA ARG A 127 12.95 20.46 5.51
C ARG A 127 11.94 19.32 5.64
N GLU A 128 12.05 18.52 6.69
CA GLU A 128 11.16 17.38 6.95
C GLU A 128 9.71 17.84 7.11
N ALA A 129 9.49 18.94 7.85
CA ALA A 129 8.18 19.58 7.98
C ALA A 129 7.64 20.09 6.63
N MET A 130 8.48 20.75 5.81
CA MET A 130 8.08 21.20 4.47
C MET A 130 7.72 20.04 3.54
N HIS A 131 8.45 18.93 3.59
CA HIS A 131 8.17 17.76 2.75
C HIS A 131 6.84 17.11 3.13
N ALA A 132 6.60 16.89 4.43
CA ALA A 132 5.36 16.32 4.94
C ALA A 132 4.14 17.20 4.61
N ALA A 133 4.23 18.52 4.85
CA ALA A 133 3.15 19.45 4.54
C ALA A 133 2.88 19.56 3.03
N PHE A 134 3.94 19.64 2.21
CA PHE A 134 3.76 19.70 0.76
C PHE A 134 3.12 18.43 0.21
N LEU A 135 3.58 17.24 0.65
CA LEU A 135 3.01 15.96 0.23
C LEU A 135 1.54 15.83 0.64
N TYR A 136 1.18 16.24 1.86
CA TYR A 136 -0.21 16.23 2.31
C TYR A 136 -1.14 17.01 1.35
N HIS A 137 -0.74 18.22 0.95
CA HIS A 137 -1.53 19.04 0.02
C HIS A 137 -1.47 18.54 -1.43
N ALA A 138 -0.29 18.11 -1.90
CA ALA A 138 -0.09 17.66 -3.28
C ALA A 138 -0.80 16.33 -3.56
N ILE A 139 -0.78 15.37 -2.62
CA ILE A 139 -1.51 14.10 -2.73
C ILE A 139 -3.01 14.36 -2.79
N LYS A 140 -3.53 15.28 -1.96
CA LYS A 140 -4.94 15.69 -2.02
C LYS A 140 -5.31 16.33 -3.36
N ALA A 141 -4.36 16.98 -4.03
CA ALA A 141 -4.54 17.51 -5.39
C ALA A 141 -4.39 16.45 -6.49
N GLY A 142 -3.93 15.24 -6.16
CA GLY A 142 -3.84 14.11 -7.07
C GLY A 142 -2.42 13.73 -7.52
N LEU A 143 -1.39 14.12 -6.76
CA LEU A 143 -0.02 13.65 -6.97
C LEU A 143 0.06 12.13 -6.84
N ASP A 144 0.59 11.45 -7.86
CA ASP A 144 0.74 10.00 -7.87
C ASP A 144 2.10 9.54 -7.31
N MET A 145 3.16 10.33 -7.49
CA MET A 145 4.54 9.96 -7.16
C MET A 145 5.33 11.15 -6.60
N GLY A 146 6.02 10.97 -5.47
CA GLY A 146 6.90 11.98 -4.88
C GLY A 146 8.29 11.43 -4.62
N ILE A 147 9.33 12.06 -5.19
CA ILE A 147 10.72 11.65 -5.00
C ILE A 147 11.28 12.34 -3.74
N VAL A 148 11.40 11.58 -2.65
CA VAL A 148 11.73 12.09 -1.31
C VAL A 148 12.41 11.02 -0.45
N ASN A 149 13.20 11.43 0.54
CA ASN A 149 13.75 10.52 1.53
C ASN A 149 12.68 10.09 2.55
N ALA A 150 12.12 8.89 2.39
CA ALA A 150 11.13 8.32 3.30
C ALA A 150 11.63 8.18 4.76
N GLY A 151 12.94 8.07 4.97
CA GLY A 151 13.54 7.99 6.31
C GLY A 151 13.45 9.30 7.10
N GLN A 152 13.37 10.43 6.40
CA GLN A 152 13.35 11.80 6.91
C GLN A 152 11.94 12.42 6.82
N LEU A 153 10.90 11.61 6.62
CA LEU A 153 9.54 12.11 6.55
C LEU A 153 8.92 12.14 7.95
N GLU A 154 8.61 13.33 8.44
CA GLU A 154 7.86 13.53 9.68
C GLU A 154 6.35 13.23 9.46
N VAL A 155 5.63 12.90 10.52
CA VAL A 155 4.17 12.75 10.50
C VAL A 155 3.56 14.14 10.49
N TYR A 156 2.68 14.45 9.53
CA TYR A 156 2.13 15.79 9.34
C TYR A 156 1.50 16.37 10.62
N GLU A 157 0.74 15.55 11.35
CA GLU A 157 0.04 15.98 12.59
C GLU A 157 0.98 16.29 13.75
N GLU A 158 2.21 15.78 13.70
CA GLU A 158 3.18 15.95 14.78
C GLU A 158 4.12 17.14 14.55
N ILE A 159 3.98 17.83 13.41
CA ILE A 159 4.73 19.07 13.15
C ILE A 159 4.25 20.11 14.16
N PRO A 160 5.16 20.76 14.92
CA PRO A 160 4.77 21.79 15.90
C PRO A 160 3.86 22.85 15.26
N PRO A 161 2.73 23.24 15.88
CA PRO A 161 1.74 24.14 15.26
C PRO A 161 2.36 25.43 14.72
N ASP A 162 3.26 26.06 15.48
CA ASP A 162 3.96 27.29 15.07
C ASP A 162 4.87 27.08 13.85
N LEU A 163 5.49 25.89 13.72
CA LEU A 163 6.29 25.53 12.55
C LEU A 163 5.40 25.20 11.37
N LEU A 164 4.33 24.44 11.59
CA LEU A 164 3.38 24.05 10.56
C LEU A 164 2.71 25.27 9.93
N GLU A 165 2.26 26.24 10.73
CA GLU A 165 1.68 27.50 10.23
C GLU A 165 2.65 28.21 9.29
N ARG A 166 3.92 28.38 9.70
CA ARG A 166 4.94 29.07 8.89
C ARG A 166 5.32 28.31 7.64
N VAL A 167 5.39 26.98 7.73
CA VAL A 167 5.63 26.11 6.58
C VAL A 167 4.47 26.20 5.58
N GLU A 168 3.22 26.15 6.05
CA GLU A 168 2.05 26.29 5.19
C GLU A 168 1.90 27.69 4.61
N ASP A 169 2.25 28.73 5.37
CA ASP A 169 2.27 30.11 4.89
C ASP A 169 3.18 30.25 3.66
N VAL A 170 4.36 29.60 3.69
CA VAL A 170 5.31 29.56 2.56
C VAL A 170 4.80 28.67 1.42
N LEU A 171 4.39 27.43 1.72
CA LEU A 171 4.00 26.45 0.68
C LEU A 171 2.70 26.85 -0.05
N LEU A 172 1.80 27.56 0.63
CA LEU A 172 0.52 27.98 0.09
C LEU A 172 0.49 29.46 -0.25
N ASN A 173 1.62 30.16 -0.12
CA ASN A 173 1.77 31.59 -0.39
C ASN A 173 0.65 32.42 0.27
N ARG A 174 0.34 32.16 1.54
CA ARG A 174 -0.82 32.77 2.25
C ARG A 174 -0.58 34.23 2.63
N ARG A 175 0.68 34.65 2.71
CA ARG A 175 1.08 35.97 3.20
C ARG A 175 2.39 36.46 2.57
N PRO A 176 2.58 37.77 2.35
CA PRO A 176 3.80 38.32 1.74
C PRO A 176 5.09 38.09 2.54
N ASP A 177 5.01 38.11 3.87
CA ASP A 177 6.15 37.96 4.79
C ASP A 177 6.41 36.50 5.22
N ALA A 178 5.82 35.51 4.53
CA ALA A 178 5.94 34.09 4.87
C ALA A 178 7.40 33.61 4.89
N THR A 179 8.15 33.97 3.86
CA THR A 179 9.55 33.59 3.67
C THR A 179 10.43 34.11 4.81
N GLU A 180 10.32 35.40 5.14
CA GLU A 180 11.09 36.03 6.22
C GLU A 180 10.75 35.40 7.58
N ARG A 181 9.46 35.16 7.83
CA ARG A 181 8.96 34.51 9.04
C ARG A 181 9.53 33.11 9.23
N LEU A 182 9.60 32.31 8.17
CA LEU A 182 10.14 30.96 8.24
C LEU A 182 11.67 30.96 8.36
N LEU A 183 12.37 31.86 7.65
CA LEU A 183 13.83 32.01 7.75
C LEU A 183 14.26 32.44 9.15
N ALA A 184 13.61 33.46 9.73
CA ALA A 184 13.90 33.91 11.10
C ALA A 184 13.66 32.78 12.13
N PHE A 185 12.59 32.02 11.95
CA PHE A 185 12.29 30.87 12.81
C PHE A 185 13.28 29.71 12.61
N ALA A 186 13.73 29.48 11.39
CA ALA A 186 14.72 28.45 11.07
C ALA A 186 16.07 28.74 11.73
N GLU A 187 16.51 30.00 11.78
CA GLU A 187 17.73 30.41 12.49
C GLU A 187 17.58 30.22 14.01
N GLN A 188 16.43 30.58 14.59
CA GLN A 188 16.14 30.31 16.02
C GLN A 188 16.17 28.80 16.35
N ILE A 189 15.67 27.93 15.47
CA ILE A 189 15.73 26.47 15.64
C ILE A 189 17.18 25.97 15.56
N LYS A 190 17.98 26.53 14.65
CA LYS A 190 19.38 26.15 14.42
C LYS A 190 20.25 26.52 15.62
N GLU A 191 19.99 27.67 16.26
CA GLU A 191 20.63 28.11 17.50
C GLU A 191 20.21 27.25 18.72
N GLN A 192 19.00 26.69 18.72
CA GLN A 192 18.51 25.77 19.76
C GLN A 192 19.02 24.33 19.61
N GLY A 193 19.76 24.02 18.52
CA GLY A 193 20.21 22.67 18.14
C GLY A 193 21.25 21.97 19.04
N LYS A 194 21.34 22.35 20.32
CA LYS A 194 22.21 21.73 21.34
C LYS A 194 21.51 21.45 22.68
N SER A 195 20.19 21.27 22.68
CA SER A 195 19.44 20.87 23.87
C SER A 195 18.77 19.51 23.63
N THR A 196 19.46 18.44 24.03
CA THR A 196 18.89 17.07 24.23
C THR A 196 17.69 17.09 25.18
N THR A 197 17.54 18.13 26.00
CA THR A 197 16.49 18.33 26.99
C THR A 197 15.09 18.49 26.39
N ARG A 198 14.95 18.91 25.12
CA ARG A 198 13.63 19.06 24.45
C ARG A 198 13.17 17.80 23.72
N GLU A 199 14.09 16.94 23.25
CA GLU A 199 13.76 15.72 22.50
C GLU A 199 13.12 14.63 23.38
N GLU A 200 13.36 14.65 24.69
CA GLU A 200 12.76 13.72 25.64
C GLU A 200 11.57 14.30 26.43
N ALA A 201 11.05 15.48 26.07
CA ALA A 201 9.93 16.09 26.81
C ALA A 201 8.69 15.17 26.91
N TRP A 202 8.44 14.36 25.88
CA TRP A 202 7.38 13.35 25.85
C TRP A 202 7.56 12.28 26.94
N ARG A 203 8.77 12.06 27.45
CA ARG A 203 9.06 11.12 28.54
C ARG A 203 8.47 11.53 29.89
N GLN A 204 8.10 12.80 30.06
CA GLN A 204 7.46 13.31 31.29
C GLN A 204 5.96 13.02 31.34
N GLY A 205 5.36 12.58 30.23
CA GLY A 205 3.96 12.18 30.17
C GLY A 205 3.66 10.86 30.87
N THR A 206 2.38 10.52 30.94
CA THR A 206 1.90 9.23 31.44
C THR A 206 2.40 8.07 30.58
N VAL A 207 2.47 6.85 31.14
CA VAL A 207 2.91 5.66 30.39
C VAL A 207 2.06 5.44 29.13
N GLU A 208 0.77 5.75 29.19
CA GLU A 208 -0.14 5.67 28.05
C GLU A 208 0.24 6.67 26.94
N GLU A 209 0.54 7.91 27.30
CA GLU A 209 0.99 8.94 26.35
C GLU A 209 2.33 8.58 25.73
N ARG A 210 3.26 8.00 26.52
CA ARG A 210 4.56 7.56 26.06
C ARG A 210 4.46 6.39 25.08
N LEU A 211 3.67 5.38 25.41
CA LEU A 211 3.41 4.23 24.53
C LEU A 211 2.74 4.66 23.22
N LYS A 212 1.76 5.56 23.29
CA LYS A 212 1.10 6.14 22.12
C LYS A 212 2.09 6.91 21.24
N HIS A 213 2.91 7.77 21.84
CA HIS A 213 3.93 8.55 21.13
C HIS A 213 4.96 7.64 20.46
N ALA A 214 5.45 6.63 21.19
CA ALA A 214 6.40 5.66 20.66
C ALA A 214 5.85 4.89 19.45
N LEU A 215 4.56 4.51 19.48
CA LEU A 215 3.90 3.86 18.35
C LEU A 215 3.76 4.79 17.14
N ILE A 216 3.30 6.03 17.32
CA ILE A 216 3.11 7.00 16.22
C ILE A 216 4.44 7.36 15.57
N LYS A 217 5.49 7.62 16.37
CA LYS A 217 6.83 8.01 15.88
C LYS A 217 7.71 6.81 15.49
N GLY A 218 7.32 5.59 15.85
CA GLY A 218 8.10 4.39 15.56
C GLY A 218 9.37 4.22 16.40
N ILE A 219 9.34 4.66 17.66
CA ILE A 219 10.47 4.65 18.60
C ILE A 219 10.54 3.32 19.36
N THR A 220 11.65 2.59 19.24
CA THR A 220 11.84 1.27 19.86
C THR A 220 12.68 1.26 21.13
N GLU A 221 13.28 2.39 21.50
CA GLU A 221 14.33 2.47 22.53
C GLU A 221 13.78 2.27 23.95
N TYR A 222 12.68 2.94 24.30
CA TYR A 222 12.09 2.91 25.65
C TYR A 222 10.90 1.95 25.79
N ILE A 223 10.54 1.24 24.73
CA ILE A 223 9.28 0.51 24.65
C ILE A 223 9.16 -0.60 25.72
N GLU A 224 10.25 -1.31 26.03
CA GLU A 224 10.21 -2.37 27.04
C GLU A 224 9.98 -1.80 28.45
N THR A 225 10.64 -0.69 28.78
CA THR A 225 10.48 -0.01 30.07
C THR A 225 9.07 0.55 30.24
N ASP A 226 8.53 1.20 29.21
CA ASP A 226 7.17 1.74 29.27
C ASP A 226 6.11 0.64 29.32
N VAL A 227 6.32 -0.45 28.58
CA VAL A 227 5.40 -1.60 28.61
C VAL A 227 5.43 -2.27 29.98
N GLU A 228 6.59 -2.35 30.64
CA GLU A 228 6.69 -2.88 32.01
C GLU A 228 5.97 -2.00 33.04
N GLU A 229 6.17 -0.68 32.97
CA GLU A 229 5.44 0.26 33.84
C GLU A 229 3.92 0.15 33.62
N ALA A 230 3.48 0.06 32.36
CA ALA A 230 2.08 -0.16 32.04
C ALA A 230 1.59 -1.52 32.56
N ARG A 231 2.40 -2.58 32.45
CA ARG A 231 2.04 -3.91 32.96
C ARG A 231 1.82 -3.89 34.47
N GLN A 232 2.67 -3.19 35.21
CA GLN A 232 2.52 -3.01 36.65
C GLN A 232 1.28 -2.17 37.01
N LYS A 233 1.02 -1.09 36.25
CA LYS A 233 -0.12 -0.19 36.45
C LYS A 233 -1.47 -0.87 36.17
N TYR A 234 -1.58 -1.59 35.06
CA TYR A 234 -2.83 -2.22 34.61
C TYR A 234 -3.05 -3.61 35.22
N GLY A 235 -2.04 -4.19 35.88
CA GLY A 235 -2.11 -5.47 36.59
C GLY A 235 -2.20 -6.71 35.70
N LYS A 236 -2.81 -6.58 34.51
CA LYS A 236 -2.93 -7.63 33.49
C LYS A 236 -2.12 -7.28 32.24
N PRO A 237 -1.11 -8.09 31.86
CA PRO A 237 -0.36 -7.95 30.61
C PRO A 237 -1.24 -7.71 29.37
N LEU A 238 -2.37 -8.41 29.26
CA LEU A 238 -3.28 -8.27 28.12
C LEU A 238 -3.93 -6.87 28.06
N ALA A 239 -4.21 -6.25 29.21
CA ALA A 239 -4.81 -4.92 29.28
C ALA A 239 -3.88 -3.83 28.75
N VAL A 240 -2.55 -4.05 28.77
CA VAL A 240 -1.58 -3.14 28.13
C VAL A 240 -1.69 -3.20 26.61
N ILE A 241 -1.94 -4.39 26.05
CA ILE A 241 -2.16 -4.59 24.62
C ILE A 241 -3.48 -3.93 24.20
N GLU A 242 -4.58 -4.32 24.83
CA GLU A 242 -5.94 -3.85 24.48
C GLU A 242 -6.16 -2.36 24.80
N GLY A 243 -5.42 -1.81 25.77
CA GLY A 243 -5.49 -0.41 26.17
C GLY A 243 -4.52 0.48 25.39
N PRO A 244 -3.39 0.90 26.00
CA PRO A 244 -2.53 1.94 25.43
C PRO A 244 -1.91 1.57 24.08
N LEU A 245 -1.54 0.31 23.86
CA LEU A 245 -0.91 -0.11 22.60
C LEU A 245 -1.92 -0.10 21.42
N MET A 246 -3.10 -0.71 21.60
CA MET A 246 -4.16 -0.66 20.60
C MET A 246 -4.69 0.76 20.36
N ALA A 247 -4.76 1.60 21.40
CA ALA A 247 -5.11 3.02 21.24
C ALA A 247 -4.11 3.76 20.36
N GLY A 248 -2.80 3.50 20.51
CA GLY A 248 -1.77 4.03 19.61
C GLY A 248 -1.92 3.53 18.17
N MET A 249 -2.18 2.24 17.98
CA MET A 249 -2.36 1.65 16.65
C MET A 249 -3.61 2.15 15.91
N ARG A 250 -4.70 2.48 16.63
CA ARG A 250 -5.88 3.13 16.02
C ARG A 250 -5.52 4.49 15.44
N VAL A 251 -4.77 5.30 16.18
CA VAL A 251 -4.31 6.61 15.67
C VAL A 251 -3.41 6.47 14.46
N VAL A 252 -2.50 5.49 14.44
CA VAL A 252 -1.69 5.16 13.25
C VAL A 252 -2.58 4.83 12.05
N GLY A 253 -3.63 4.03 12.26
CA GLY A 253 -4.63 3.70 11.23
C GLY A 253 -5.39 4.92 10.71
N ASP A 254 -5.85 5.80 11.61
CA ASP A 254 -6.57 7.03 11.25
C ASP A 254 -5.68 8.01 10.48
N LEU A 255 -4.43 8.19 10.92
CA LEU A 255 -3.45 9.04 10.24
C LEU A 255 -3.09 8.50 8.86
N PHE A 256 -2.96 7.18 8.71
CA PHE A 256 -2.74 6.56 7.41
C PHE A 256 -3.96 6.72 6.48
N GLY A 257 -5.17 6.49 7.00
CA GLY A 257 -6.42 6.64 6.26
C GLY A 257 -6.70 8.07 5.80
N THR A 258 -6.24 9.07 6.56
CA THR A 258 -6.36 10.49 6.21
C THR A 258 -5.19 11.04 5.39
N GLY A 259 -4.20 10.20 5.06
CA GLY A 259 -3.02 10.60 4.28
C GLY A 259 -2.01 11.47 5.05
N LYS A 260 -2.14 11.57 6.37
CA LYS A 260 -1.23 12.29 7.28
C LYS A 260 -0.02 11.45 7.70
N MET A 261 -0.09 10.13 7.47
CA MET A 261 0.98 9.17 7.70
C MET A 261 1.14 8.27 6.47
N PHE A 262 2.37 7.86 6.18
CA PHE A 262 2.74 7.06 5.00
C PHE A 262 3.15 5.64 5.40
N LEU A 263 3.09 4.70 4.45
CA LEU A 263 3.37 3.28 4.69
C LEU A 263 4.71 3.00 5.41
N PRO A 264 5.84 3.64 5.07
CA PRO A 264 7.09 3.43 5.80
C PRO A 264 6.99 3.77 7.31
N GLN A 265 6.19 4.77 7.66
CA GLN A 265 5.94 5.15 9.06
C GLN A 265 5.08 4.08 9.75
N VAL A 266 4.03 3.56 9.08
CA VAL A 266 3.20 2.46 9.59
C VAL A 266 4.03 1.21 9.89
N VAL A 267 4.99 0.88 9.04
CA VAL A 267 5.91 -0.26 9.27
C VAL A 267 6.80 -0.03 10.50
N LYS A 268 7.29 1.20 10.72
CA LYS A 268 8.03 1.55 11.94
C LYS A 268 7.15 1.38 13.18
N SER A 269 5.89 1.83 13.14
CA SER A 269 4.91 1.65 14.23
C SER A 269 4.66 0.17 14.53
N ALA A 270 4.48 -0.66 13.49
CA ALA A 270 4.29 -2.10 13.64
C ALA A 270 5.50 -2.79 14.31
N ARG A 271 6.72 -2.32 14.04
CA ARG A 271 7.93 -2.83 14.71
C ARG A 271 7.93 -2.52 16.21
N VAL A 272 7.49 -1.33 16.60
CA VAL A 272 7.32 -0.95 18.01
C VAL A 272 6.27 -1.84 18.67
N MET A 273 5.12 -2.02 18.02
CA MET A 273 4.04 -2.90 18.51
C MET A 273 4.53 -4.34 18.71
N LYS A 274 5.25 -4.91 17.73
CA LYS A 274 5.81 -6.26 17.83
C LYS A 274 6.78 -6.38 19.00
N LYS A 275 7.65 -5.39 19.20
CA LYS A 275 8.62 -5.38 20.31
C LYS A 275 7.91 -5.29 21.67
N ALA A 276 6.89 -4.44 21.78
CA ALA A 276 6.05 -4.30 22.97
C ALA A 276 5.33 -5.62 23.33
N VAL A 277 4.67 -6.25 22.36
CA VAL A 277 3.98 -7.53 22.56
C VAL A 277 4.96 -8.65 22.91
N ALA A 278 6.12 -8.71 22.23
CA ALA A 278 7.15 -9.71 22.52
C ALA A 278 7.63 -9.66 23.98
N TYR A 279 7.74 -8.46 24.55
CA TYR A 279 8.06 -8.28 25.97
C TYR A 279 6.96 -8.81 26.90
N LEU A 280 5.68 -8.67 26.52
CA LEU A 280 4.54 -9.11 27.34
C LEU A 280 4.28 -10.62 27.28
N ILE A 281 4.74 -11.33 26.23
CA ILE A 281 4.48 -12.77 26.03
C ILE A 281 4.79 -13.63 27.28
N PRO A 282 5.98 -13.53 27.92
CA PRO A 282 6.29 -14.36 29.09
C PRO A 282 5.33 -14.12 30.27
N PHE A 283 4.86 -12.88 30.44
CA PHE A 283 3.91 -12.52 31.50
C PHE A 283 2.49 -12.99 31.18
N ILE A 284 2.09 -12.91 29.91
CA ILE A 284 0.82 -13.43 29.42
C ILE A 284 0.77 -14.95 29.63
N GLU A 285 1.84 -15.68 29.30
CA GLU A 285 1.93 -17.13 29.51
C GLU A 285 1.87 -17.49 31.00
N ALA A 286 2.57 -16.75 31.86
CA ALA A 286 2.52 -16.95 33.31
C ALA A 286 1.15 -16.64 33.93
N GLU A 287 0.43 -15.64 33.40
CA GLU A 287 -0.95 -15.32 33.82
C GLU A 287 -1.95 -16.37 33.32
N LYS A 288 -1.79 -16.86 32.08
CA LYS A 288 -2.58 -17.97 31.51
C LYS A 288 -2.38 -19.28 32.28
N ALA A 289 -1.19 -19.51 32.83
CA ALA A 289 -0.95 -20.66 33.71
C ALA A 289 -1.66 -20.53 35.08
N ARG A 290 -2.05 -19.31 35.50
CA ARG A 290 -2.75 -19.03 36.78
C ARG A 290 -4.25 -18.80 36.62
N SER A 291 -4.71 -18.41 35.44
CA SER A 291 -6.12 -18.12 35.13
C SER A 291 -6.64 -19.15 34.14
N ALA A 292 -7.69 -19.89 34.50
CA ALA A 292 -8.22 -21.01 33.73
C ALA A 292 -8.81 -20.67 32.34
N ALA A 293 -8.75 -19.42 31.87
CA ALA A 293 -9.09 -19.06 30.50
C ALA A 293 -8.36 -17.77 30.04
N PRO A 294 -7.65 -17.79 28.90
CA PRO A 294 -7.14 -16.58 28.27
C PRO A 294 -8.30 -15.74 27.71
N HIS A 295 -8.36 -14.45 28.03
CA HIS A 295 -9.14 -13.50 27.22
C HIS A 295 -8.36 -13.24 25.92
N THR A 296 -8.93 -13.58 24.77
CA THR A 296 -8.43 -13.21 23.45
C THR A 296 -9.56 -12.48 22.73
N ALA A 297 -9.24 -11.61 21.76
CA ALA A 297 -10.28 -10.92 20.97
C ALA A 297 -11.08 -11.87 20.05
N GLY A 298 -10.64 -13.13 19.96
CA GLY A 298 -11.17 -14.19 19.12
C GLY A 298 -10.06 -15.15 18.68
N LYS A 299 -10.42 -16.37 18.31
CA LYS A 299 -9.53 -17.40 17.77
C LYS A 299 -9.79 -17.56 16.27
N VAL A 300 -8.78 -17.30 15.45
CA VAL A 300 -8.84 -17.36 13.98
C VAL A 300 -7.97 -18.50 13.48
N LEU A 301 -8.55 -19.44 12.74
CA LEU A 301 -7.80 -20.49 12.06
C LEU A 301 -7.46 -20.04 10.64
N LEU A 302 -6.19 -20.15 10.25
CA LEU A 302 -5.74 -19.88 8.90
C LEU A 302 -5.17 -21.15 8.27
N ALA A 303 -5.52 -21.41 7.01
CA ALA A 303 -4.98 -22.55 6.26
C ALA A 303 -4.85 -22.21 4.78
N THR A 304 -3.74 -22.61 4.16
CA THR A 304 -3.67 -22.70 2.70
C THR A 304 -4.28 -24.04 2.28
N VAL A 305 -5.26 -23.97 1.37
CA VAL A 305 -6.09 -25.13 1.01
C VAL A 305 -5.28 -26.25 0.34
N LYS A 306 -5.89 -27.44 0.28
CA LYS A 306 -5.31 -28.64 -0.31
C LYS A 306 -4.74 -28.38 -1.71
N GLY A 307 -3.57 -28.94 -1.98
CA GLY A 307 -2.90 -28.83 -3.28
C GLY A 307 -2.20 -27.48 -3.52
N ASP A 308 -2.27 -26.55 -2.57
CA ASP A 308 -1.63 -25.24 -2.67
C ASP A 308 -0.55 -25.09 -1.60
N VAL A 309 0.64 -24.62 -2.02
CA VAL A 309 1.85 -24.48 -1.18
C VAL A 309 2.16 -23.03 -0.83
N HIS A 310 1.38 -22.06 -1.34
CA HIS A 310 1.72 -20.65 -1.22
C HIS A 310 1.18 -20.06 0.08
N ASP A 311 2.05 -19.49 0.91
CA ASP A 311 1.72 -19.09 2.28
C ASP A 311 2.17 -17.68 2.69
N ILE A 312 2.96 -16.98 1.86
CA ILE A 312 3.50 -15.65 2.20
C ILE A 312 2.39 -14.69 2.67
N GLY A 313 1.34 -14.50 1.86
CA GLY A 313 0.23 -13.61 2.20
C GLY A 313 -0.55 -14.05 3.45
N LYS A 314 -0.75 -15.37 3.61
CA LYS A 314 -1.38 -15.95 4.82
C LYS A 314 -0.56 -15.62 6.07
N ASN A 315 0.77 -15.75 5.99
CA ASN A 315 1.66 -15.49 7.11
C ASN A 315 1.62 -13.99 7.51
N ILE A 316 1.54 -13.08 6.53
CA ILE A 316 1.36 -11.65 6.78
C ILE A 316 0.03 -11.39 7.49
N VAL A 317 -1.08 -11.97 7.02
CA VAL A 317 -2.40 -11.86 7.68
C VAL A 317 -2.34 -12.39 9.11
N GLY A 318 -1.70 -13.55 9.34
CA GLY A 318 -1.54 -14.13 10.66
C GLY A 318 -0.77 -13.21 11.63
N ILE A 319 0.29 -12.56 11.16
CA ILE A 319 1.04 -11.56 11.93
C ILE A 319 0.15 -10.35 12.25
N VAL A 320 -0.53 -9.80 11.24
CA VAL A 320 -1.40 -8.62 11.40
C VAL A 320 -2.53 -8.89 12.39
N LEU A 321 -3.19 -10.05 12.32
CA LEU A 321 -4.23 -10.44 13.28
C LEU A 321 -3.67 -10.64 14.70
N SER A 322 -2.50 -11.28 14.82
CA SER A 322 -1.82 -11.45 16.11
C SER A 322 -1.44 -10.10 16.75
N CYS A 323 -1.05 -9.12 15.93
CA CYS A 323 -0.80 -7.75 16.39
C CYS A 323 -2.07 -7.04 16.92
N ASN A 324 -3.27 -7.57 16.65
CA ASN A 324 -4.56 -7.03 17.09
C ASN A 324 -5.25 -7.92 18.14
N ASN A 325 -4.47 -8.67 18.91
CA ASN A 325 -4.92 -9.52 20.03
C ASN A 325 -5.82 -10.72 19.66
N PHE A 326 -5.81 -11.14 18.39
CA PHE A 326 -6.43 -12.40 17.97
C PHE A 326 -5.48 -13.57 18.19
N GLN A 327 -6.01 -14.71 18.64
CA GLN A 327 -5.25 -15.95 18.66
C GLN A 327 -5.30 -16.60 17.28
N VAL A 328 -4.16 -16.66 16.60
CA VAL A 328 -4.07 -17.25 15.25
C VAL A 328 -3.58 -18.70 15.34
N ILE A 329 -4.34 -19.63 14.75
CA ILE A 329 -3.94 -21.03 14.55
C ILE A 329 -3.67 -21.23 13.06
N ASP A 330 -2.40 -21.33 12.71
CA ASP A 330 -1.97 -21.53 11.33
C ASP A 330 -1.70 -23.03 11.07
N LEU A 331 -2.50 -23.65 10.20
CA LEU A 331 -2.33 -25.05 9.82
C LEU A 331 -1.28 -25.28 8.73
N GLY A 332 -0.70 -24.22 8.19
CA GLY A 332 0.29 -24.30 7.12
C GLY A 332 -0.34 -24.45 5.73
N VAL A 333 0.25 -25.33 4.92
CA VAL A 333 -0.05 -25.47 3.50
C VAL A 333 -0.52 -26.85 3.10
N MET A 334 -1.18 -26.93 1.94
CA MET A 334 -1.76 -28.15 1.39
C MET A 334 -2.75 -28.83 2.35
N VAL A 335 -3.46 -28.06 3.16
CA VAL A 335 -4.27 -28.61 4.26
C VAL A 335 -5.61 -29.14 3.72
N PRO A 336 -5.93 -30.44 3.93
CA PRO A 336 -7.22 -30.99 3.54
C PRO A 336 -8.40 -30.35 4.30
N ALA A 337 -9.56 -30.23 3.64
CA ALA A 337 -10.78 -29.70 4.25
C ALA A 337 -11.12 -30.40 5.58
N GLU A 338 -11.03 -31.74 5.62
CA GLU A 338 -11.27 -32.53 6.82
C GLU A 338 -10.42 -32.07 8.01
N LYS A 339 -9.11 -31.82 7.79
CA LYS A 339 -8.22 -31.37 8.87
C LYS A 339 -8.51 -29.94 9.31
N ILE A 340 -8.84 -29.05 8.36
CA ILE A 340 -9.25 -27.67 8.65
C ILE A 340 -10.46 -27.67 9.59
N LEU A 341 -11.49 -28.43 9.23
CA LEU A 341 -12.76 -28.48 9.97
C LEU A 341 -12.63 -29.24 11.29
N GLN A 342 -11.85 -30.32 11.32
CA GLN A 342 -11.54 -31.04 12.54
C GLN A 342 -10.88 -30.11 13.57
N VAL A 343 -9.78 -29.44 13.19
CA VAL A 343 -9.08 -28.55 14.14
C VAL A 343 -9.94 -27.36 14.50
N ALA A 344 -10.73 -26.81 13.56
CA ALA A 344 -11.67 -25.74 13.86
C ALA A 344 -12.67 -26.11 14.97
N GLN A 345 -13.17 -27.34 14.99
CA GLN A 345 -14.05 -27.86 16.05
C GLN A 345 -13.31 -28.14 17.35
N GLU A 346 -12.17 -28.85 17.28
CA GLU A 346 -11.34 -29.21 18.45
C GLU A 346 -10.91 -27.95 19.21
N GLU A 347 -10.48 -26.93 18.48
CA GLU A 347 -9.98 -25.67 19.03
C GLU A 347 -11.09 -24.65 19.29
N LYS A 348 -12.33 -24.92 18.88
CA LYS A 348 -13.48 -23.99 18.99
C LYS A 348 -13.13 -22.61 18.45
N VAL A 349 -12.70 -22.57 17.19
CA VAL A 349 -12.29 -21.33 16.53
C VAL A 349 -13.50 -20.47 16.23
N ASP A 350 -13.34 -19.15 16.30
CA ASP A 350 -14.43 -18.21 16.03
C ASP A 350 -14.55 -17.90 14.54
N ILE A 351 -13.44 -18.00 13.78
CA ILE A 351 -13.37 -17.72 12.34
C ILE A 351 -12.42 -18.70 11.65
N ILE A 352 -12.77 -19.10 10.42
CA ILE A 352 -11.90 -19.87 9.52
C ILE A 352 -11.50 -18.98 8.34
N GLY A 353 -10.21 -18.87 8.05
CA GLY A 353 -9.65 -18.16 6.91
C GLY A 353 -8.91 -19.11 5.97
N LEU A 354 -9.30 -19.09 4.70
CA LEU A 354 -8.69 -19.90 3.64
C LEU A 354 -7.85 -19.04 2.73
N SER A 355 -6.65 -19.54 2.41
CA SER A 355 -5.71 -18.94 1.47
C SER A 355 -5.55 -19.81 0.23
N GLY A 356 -5.47 -19.17 -0.95
CA GLY A 356 -5.21 -19.84 -2.22
C GLY A 356 -4.62 -18.91 -3.28
N LEU A 357 -3.67 -19.45 -4.07
CA LEU A 357 -2.94 -18.74 -5.12
C LEU A 357 -3.13 -19.35 -6.51
N ILE A 358 -3.50 -20.63 -6.63
CA ILE A 358 -3.72 -21.28 -7.93
C ILE A 358 -5.21 -21.51 -8.22
N THR A 359 -5.57 -21.73 -9.49
CA THR A 359 -6.96 -21.94 -9.89
C THR A 359 -7.61 -23.16 -9.21
N PRO A 360 -6.95 -24.33 -9.10
CA PRO A 360 -7.51 -25.48 -8.37
C PRO A 360 -7.86 -25.18 -6.90
N SER A 361 -7.16 -24.24 -6.26
CA SER A 361 -7.44 -23.82 -4.89
C SER A 361 -8.83 -23.22 -4.73
N LEU A 362 -9.38 -22.62 -5.78
CA LEU A 362 -10.72 -22.05 -5.75
C LEU A 362 -11.78 -23.13 -5.60
N ASP A 363 -11.62 -24.27 -6.28
CA ASP A 363 -12.55 -25.41 -6.16
C ASP A 363 -12.45 -26.06 -4.77
N GLU A 364 -11.25 -26.14 -4.20
CA GLU A 364 -11.05 -26.60 -2.83
C GLU A 364 -11.70 -25.66 -1.79
N MET A 365 -11.68 -24.34 -2.01
CA MET A 365 -12.42 -23.39 -1.16
C MET A 365 -13.94 -23.58 -1.24
N VAL A 366 -14.47 -23.91 -2.44
CA VAL A 366 -15.89 -24.26 -2.61
C VAL A 366 -16.20 -25.55 -1.85
N HIS A 367 -15.32 -26.56 -1.96
CA HIS A 367 -15.48 -27.82 -1.25
C HIS A 367 -15.48 -27.62 0.28
N VAL A 368 -14.57 -26.81 0.82
CA VAL A 368 -14.57 -26.47 2.26
C VAL A 368 -15.88 -25.81 2.67
N ALA A 369 -16.41 -24.87 1.90
CA ALA A 369 -17.70 -24.23 2.19
C ALA A 369 -18.87 -25.24 2.21
N GLN A 370 -18.89 -26.18 1.25
CA GLN A 370 -19.87 -27.27 1.21
C GLN A 370 -19.77 -28.20 2.43
N GLU A 371 -18.55 -28.54 2.85
CA GLU A 371 -18.32 -29.39 4.01
C GLU A 371 -18.66 -28.66 5.32
N MET A 372 -18.41 -27.35 5.41
CA MET A 372 -18.86 -26.51 6.53
C MET A 372 -20.38 -26.53 6.66
N GLU A 373 -21.11 -26.40 5.57
CA GLU A 373 -22.57 -26.51 5.56
C GLU A 373 -23.03 -27.92 5.96
N ARG A 374 -22.44 -28.96 5.36
CA ARG A 374 -22.77 -30.37 5.65
C ARG A 374 -22.57 -30.73 7.13
N LEU A 375 -21.56 -30.16 7.77
CA LEU A 375 -21.23 -30.37 9.17
C LEU A 375 -21.88 -29.37 10.13
N GLY A 376 -22.70 -28.44 9.61
CA GLY A 376 -23.47 -27.49 10.42
C GLY A 376 -22.64 -26.43 11.13
N PHE A 377 -21.53 -26.00 10.53
CA PHE A 377 -20.76 -24.87 11.04
C PHE A 377 -21.58 -23.57 10.97
N THR A 378 -21.30 -22.64 11.89
CA THR A 378 -21.91 -21.30 11.91
C THR A 378 -20.88 -20.16 11.99
N VAL A 379 -19.60 -20.52 12.11
CA VAL A 379 -18.46 -19.59 12.16
C VAL A 379 -18.27 -18.89 10.81
N PRO A 380 -17.88 -17.61 10.77
CA PRO A 380 -17.56 -16.94 9.52
C PRO A 380 -16.41 -17.60 8.75
N LEU A 381 -16.56 -17.64 7.43
CA LEU A 381 -15.57 -18.11 6.46
C LEU A 381 -14.95 -16.92 5.72
N LEU A 382 -13.65 -16.71 5.90
CA LEU A 382 -12.87 -15.72 5.17
C LEU A 382 -12.14 -16.36 3.99
N ILE A 383 -12.22 -15.72 2.83
CA ILE A 383 -11.57 -16.16 1.59
C ILE A 383 -10.54 -15.11 1.18
N GLY A 384 -9.30 -15.52 1.00
CA GLY A 384 -8.22 -14.65 0.53
C GLY A 384 -7.17 -15.38 -0.31
N GLY A 385 -6.24 -14.59 -0.85
CA GLY A 385 -5.16 -15.06 -1.72
C GLY A 385 -5.32 -14.61 -3.18
N ALA A 386 -4.24 -14.73 -3.97
CA ALA A 386 -4.08 -13.99 -5.22
C ALA A 386 -5.08 -14.35 -6.32
N THR A 387 -5.56 -15.60 -6.38
CA THR A 387 -6.59 -16.02 -7.35
C THR A 387 -8.01 -15.75 -6.90
N THR A 388 -8.20 -15.40 -5.63
CA THR A 388 -9.52 -15.12 -5.09
C THR A 388 -10.03 -13.76 -5.55
N SER A 389 -11.35 -13.60 -5.60
CA SER A 389 -11.97 -12.32 -5.93
C SER A 389 -13.35 -12.22 -5.32
N ARG A 390 -13.80 -10.98 -5.09
CA ARG A 390 -15.18 -10.71 -4.63
C ARG A 390 -16.24 -11.36 -5.52
N VAL A 391 -16.01 -11.39 -6.83
CA VAL A 391 -16.95 -11.99 -7.80
C VAL A 391 -16.97 -13.51 -7.65
N HIS A 392 -15.81 -14.16 -7.62
CA HIS A 392 -15.72 -15.60 -7.43
C HIS A 392 -16.37 -16.03 -6.12
N THR A 393 -16.01 -15.38 -5.00
CA THR A 393 -16.57 -15.72 -3.69
C THR A 393 -18.09 -15.54 -3.66
N ALA A 394 -18.63 -14.45 -4.22
CA ALA A 394 -20.07 -14.21 -4.26
C ALA A 394 -20.85 -15.22 -5.11
N VAL A 395 -20.27 -15.68 -6.23
CA VAL A 395 -20.94 -16.52 -7.23
C VAL A 395 -20.74 -18.02 -6.98
N LYS A 396 -19.57 -18.42 -6.50
CA LYS A 396 -19.15 -19.83 -6.46
C LYS A 396 -18.92 -20.38 -5.06
N ILE A 397 -18.62 -19.56 -4.04
CA ILE A 397 -18.33 -20.06 -2.68
C ILE A 397 -19.51 -19.80 -1.74
N ALA A 398 -19.88 -18.53 -1.57
CA ALA A 398 -20.93 -18.10 -0.64
C ALA A 398 -22.30 -18.80 -0.81
N PRO A 399 -22.74 -19.23 -2.01
CA PRO A 399 -23.98 -19.99 -2.14
C PRO A 399 -23.98 -21.38 -1.50
N HIS A 400 -22.81 -21.94 -1.17
CA HIS A 400 -22.67 -23.28 -0.61
C HIS A 400 -22.55 -23.30 0.91
N TYR A 401 -22.56 -22.14 1.58
CA TYR A 401 -22.48 -22.03 3.03
C TYR A 401 -23.46 -20.97 3.54
N SER A 402 -24.34 -21.36 4.45
CA SER A 402 -25.36 -20.50 5.06
C SER A 402 -24.77 -19.46 6.02
N GLY A 403 -23.60 -19.75 6.59
CA GLY A 403 -22.87 -18.81 7.43
C GLY A 403 -22.21 -17.66 6.66
N PRO A 404 -21.71 -16.63 7.38
CA PRO A 404 -21.08 -15.48 6.74
C PRO A 404 -19.85 -15.90 5.92
N THR A 405 -19.86 -15.67 4.60
CA THR A 405 -18.71 -15.92 3.72
C THR A 405 -18.21 -14.61 3.14
N ILE A 406 -16.97 -14.21 3.44
CA ILE A 406 -16.44 -12.89 3.09
C ILE A 406 -15.08 -13.02 2.39
N HIS A 407 -14.98 -12.39 1.22
CA HIS A 407 -13.69 -12.15 0.55
C HIS A 407 -12.95 -10.97 1.18
N VAL A 408 -11.72 -11.21 1.63
CA VAL A 408 -10.82 -10.20 2.19
C VAL A 408 -9.70 -9.93 1.18
N LEU A 409 -9.55 -8.66 0.79
CA LEU A 409 -8.66 -8.28 -0.31
C LEU A 409 -7.17 -8.38 0.04
N ASP A 410 -6.79 -7.90 1.22
CA ASP A 410 -5.41 -7.75 1.65
C ASP A 410 -5.31 -7.81 3.19
N ALA A 411 -4.08 -7.89 3.70
CA ALA A 411 -3.86 -8.05 5.14
C ALA A 411 -4.32 -6.84 5.96
N SER A 412 -4.22 -5.62 5.41
CA SER A 412 -4.60 -4.38 6.09
C SER A 412 -6.09 -4.34 6.45
N ARG A 413 -6.93 -4.99 5.64
CA ARG A 413 -8.39 -5.06 5.85
C ARG A 413 -8.82 -6.23 6.73
N SER A 414 -7.94 -7.19 6.98
CA SER A 414 -8.28 -8.42 7.71
C SER A 414 -8.73 -8.14 9.14
N VAL A 415 -8.07 -7.20 9.83
CA VAL A 415 -8.41 -6.78 11.20
C VAL A 415 -9.82 -6.23 11.29
N THR A 416 -10.16 -5.26 10.44
CA THR A 416 -11.49 -4.63 10.46
C THR A 416 -12.60 -5.64 10.18
N VAL A 417 -12.37 -6.55 9.24
CA VAL A 417 -13.34 -7.62 8.91
C VAL A 417 -13.54 -8.57 10.09
N VAL A 418 -12.44 -9.07 10.67
CA VAL A 418 -12.49 -9.97 11.83
C VAL A 418 -13.15 -9.29 13.03
N SER A 419 -12.75 -8.05 13.37
CA SER A 419 -13.34 -7.29 14.47
C SER A 419 -14.85 -7.08 14.30
N ASN A 420 -15.31 -6.71 13.10
CA ASN A 420 -16.74 -6.55 12.82
C ASN A 420 -17.52 -7.86 12.99
N LEU A 421 -16.91 -9.01 12.70
CA LEU A 421 -17.55 -10.33 12.84
C LEU A 421 -17.56 -10.84 14.28
N MET A 422 -16.60 -10.40 15.11
CA MET A 422 -16.51 -10.78 16.52
C MET A 422 -17.42 -9.94 17.43
N THR A 423 -17.77 -8.71 17.04
CA THR A 423 -18.69 -7.85 17.79
C THR A 423 -20.15 -8.18 17.43
N PRO A 424 -21.00 -8.67 18.37
CA PRO A 424 -22.36 -9.13 18.07
C PRO A 424 -23.23 -8.11 17.32
N GLU A 425 -23.20 -6.85 17.75
CA GLU A 425 -24.02 -5.77 17.18
C GLU A 425 -23.58 -5.39 15.76
N LEU A 426 -22.27 -5.46 15.49
CA LEU A 426 -21.71 -5.18 14.16
C LEU A 426 -21.84 -6.37 13.23
N ARG A 427 -21.77 -7.59 13.76
CA ARG A 427 -21.80 -8.84 12.99
C ARG A 427 -23.06 -8.95 12.15
N GLU A 428 -24.23 -8.72 12.74
CA GLU A 428 -25.51 -8.83 12.02
C GLU A 428 -25.59 -7.82 10.88
N ARG A 429 -25.31 -6.55 11.18
CA ARG A 429 -25.33 -5.46 10.19
C ARG A 429 -24.34 -5.72 9.06
N PHE A 430 -23.11 -6.07 9.40
CA PHE A 430 -22.03 -6.30 8.44
C PHE A 430 -22.33 -7.52 7.55
N THR A 431 -22.85 -8.60 8.13
CA THR A 431 -23.24 -9.81 7.38
C THR A 431 -24.39 -9.50 6.42
N ALA A 432 -25.38 -8.73 6.85
CA ALA A 432 -26.51 -8.32 5.99
C ALA A 432 -26.06 -7.46 4.80
N GLU A 433 -25.13 -6.53 5.03
CA GLU A 433 -24.55 -5.68 3.99
C GLU A 433 -23.78 -6.49 2.94
N ILE A 434 -22.91 -7.40 3.38
CA ILE A 434 -22.15 -8.29 2.48
C ILE A 434 -23.09 -9.21 1.70
N THR A 435 -24.10 -9.78 2.37
CA THR A 435 -25.09 -10.65 1.72
C THR A 435 -25.84 -9.92 0.60
N THR A 436 -26.26 -8.69 0.87
CA THR A 436 -26.93 -7.83 -0.12
C THR A 436 -26.00 -7.51 -1.29
N THR A 437 -24.76 -7.14 -1.00
CA THR A 437 -23.73 -6.87 -2.02
C THR A 437 -23.48 -8.09 -2.90
N TYR A 438 -23.37 -9.28 -2.31
CA TYR A 438 -23.11 -10.51 -3.06
C TYR A 438 -24.31 -10.93 -3.91
N ARG A 439 -25.54 -10.67 -3.44
CA ARG A 439 -26.75 -10.86 -4.25
C ARG A 439 -26.71 -10.00 -5.52
N GLN A 440 -26.39 -8.70 -5.39
CA GLN A 440 -26.27 -7.80 -6.53
C GLN A 440 -25.17 -8.24 -7.52
N ILE A 441 -24.01 -8.66 -7.01
CA ILE A 441 -22.91 -9.17 -7.84
C ILE A 441 -23.36 -10.42 -8.62
N ARG A 442 -24.06 -11.35 -7.98
CA ARG A 442 -24.59 -12.56 -8.64
C ARG A 442 -25.58 -12.23 -9.74
N GLU A 443 -26.52 -11.33 -9.47
CA GLU A 443 -27.51 -10.90 -10.47
C GLU A 443 -26.83 -10.23 -11.67
N GLY A 444 -25.87 -9.32 -11.42
CA GLY A 444 -25.10 -8.67 -12.48
C GLY A 444 -24.23 -9.65 -13.28
N TYR A 445 -23.67 -10.68 -12.62
CA TYR A 445 -22.93 -11.74 -13.30
C TYR A 445 -23.84 -12.56 -14.23
N ARG A 446 -25.04 -12.96 -13.76
CA ARG A 446 -26.01 -13.71 -14.55
C ARG A 446 -26.46 -12.94 -15.80
N ARG A 447 -26.82 -11.65 -15.65
CA ARG A 447 -27.20 -10.79 -16.80
C ARG A 447 -26.10 -10.69 -17.86
N ARG A 448 -24.83 -10.56 -17.44
CA ARG A 448 -23.69 -10.53 -18.37
C ARG A 448 -23.48 -11.88 -19.08
N GLN A 449 -23.77 -12.99 -18.40
CA GLN A 449 -23.65 -14.31 -18.99
C GLN A 449 -24.75 -14.54 -20.05
N GLU A 450 -25.98 -14.11 -19.77
CA GLU A 450 -27.11 -14.16 -20.71
C GLU A 450 -26.88 -13.27 -21.94
N ALA A 451 -26.18 -12.15 -21.78
CA ALA A 451 -25.84 -11.24 -22.88
C ALA A 451 -24.69 -11.73 -23.79
N ARG A 452 -23.95 -12.78 -23.41
CA ARG A 452 -22.83 -13.29 -24.22
C ARG A 452 -23.33 -14.27 -25.28
N ALA A 453 -23.19 -13.89 -26.55
CA ALA A 453 -23.26 -14.81 -27.66
C ALA A 453 -21.94 -15.59 -27.77
N TYR A 454 -21.98 -16.89 -27.48
CA TYR A 454 -20.86 -17.80 -27.73
C TYR A 454 -20.97 -18.36 -29.14
N LEU A 455 -19.85 -18.40 -29.86
CA LEU A 455 -19.75 -19.17 -31.10
C LEU A 455 -19.80 -20.67 -30.77
N SER A 456 -20.36 -21.46 -31.67
CA SER A 456 -20.18 -22.91 -31.64
C SER A 456 -18.71 -23.28 -31.79
N LEU A 457 -18.35 -24.48 -31.33
CA LEU A 457 -16.99 -25.00 -31.49
C LEU A 457 -16.58 -25.07 -32.98
N GLU A 458 -17.54 -25.34 -33.86
CA GLU A 458 -17.32 -25.39 -35.31
C GLU A 458 -17.00 -24.01 -35.90
N GLU A 459 -17.81 -23.00 -35.58
CA GLU A 459 -17.58 -21.61 -36.00
C GLU A 459 -16.24 -21.06 -35.46
N ALA A 460 -15.93 -21.34 -34.19
CA ALA A 460 -14.66 -20.94 -33.59
C ALA A 460 -13.46 -21.57 -34.31
N ARG A 461 -13.55 -22.85 -34.71
CA ARG A 461 -12.51 -23.54 -35.50
C ARG A 461 -12.43 -23.01 -36.93
N ALA A 462 -13.56 -22.65 -37.53
CA ALA A 462 -13.59 -22.02 -38.85
C ALA A 462 -12.91 -20.64 -38.83
N ASN A 463 -13.10 -19.88 -37.74
CA ASN A 463 -12.47 -18.58 -37.49
C ASN A 463 -11.00 -18.65 -37.04
N ARG A 464 -10.33 -19.80 -37.18
CA ARG A 464 -8.91 -19.93 -36.83
C ARG A 464 -8.05 -18.93 -37.63
N PRO A 465 -6.99 -18.37 -37.04
CA PRO A 465 -6.03 -17.56 -37.77
C PRO A 465 -5.47 -18.33 -38.98
N GLN A 466 -5.45 -17.70 -40.15
CA GLN A 466 -4.91 -18.27 -41.39
C GLN A 466 -3.47 -17.80 -41.53
N PHE A 467 -2.52 -18.74 -41.52
CA PHE A 467 -1.11 -18.48 -41.70
C PHE A 467 -0.62 -19.11 -43.00
N ASP A 468 0.18 -18.37 -43.78
CA ASP A 468 0.86 -18.91 -44.95
C ASP A 468 2.18 -19.56 -44.53
N TRP A 469 2.09 -20.81 -44.07
CA TRP A 469 3.25 -21.56 -43.59
C TRP A 469 4.34 -21.79 -44.65
N GLY A 470 4.01 -21.67 -45.94
CA GLY A 470 4.99 -21.76 -47.02
C GLY A 470 5.89 -20.51 -47.13
N LYS A 471 5.45 -19.37 -46.59
CA LYS A 471 6.20 -18.11 -46.57
C LYS A 471 6.89 -17.82 -45.24
N VAL A 472 6.59 -18.58 -44.20
CA VAL A 472 7.20 -18.41 -42.88
C VAL A 472 8.38 -19.39 -42.76
N PRO A 473 9.63 -18.90 -42.65
CA PRO A 473 10.76 -19.79 -42.39
C PRO A 473 10.64 -20.35 -40.98
N ILE A 474 10.37 -21.66 -40.86
CA ILE A 474 10.33 -22.36 -39.58
C ILE A 474 11.75 -22.82 -39.23
N THR A 475 12.38 -22.15 -38.28
CA THR A 475 13.74 -22.50 -37.82
C THR A 475 13.69 -23.74 -36.93
N ALA A 476 14.48 -24.77 -37.27
CA ALA A 476 14.63 -25.95 -36.42
C ALA A 476 15.30 -25.57 -35.08
N PRO A 477 14.91 -26.19 -33.95
CA PRO A 477 15.57 -25.94 -32.67
C PRO A 477 17.04 -26.32 -32.76
N HIS A 478 17.92 -25.46 -32.26
CA HIS A 478 19.37 -25.69 -32.29
C HIS A 478 19.78 -27.02 -31.65
N ARG A 479 19.08 -27.44 -30.59
CA ARG A 479 19.25 -28.73 -29.94
C ARG A 479 17.89 -29.37 -29.67
N PRO A 480 17.48 -30.39 -30.47
CA PRO A 480 16.28 -31.15 -30.16
C PRO A 480 16.51 -32.06 -28.94
N GLY A 481 15.42 -32.43 -28.26
CA GLY A 481 15.45 -33.30 -27.08
C GLY A 481 15.68 -32.55 -25.76
N ILE A 482 15.83 -33.32 -24.67
CA ILE A 482 15.95 -32.77 -23.32
C ILE A 482 17.36 -32.24 -23.09
N THR A 483 17.47 -30.99 -22.63
CA THR A 483 18.72 -30.40 -22.14
C THR A 483 18.59 -30.17 -20.65
N VAL A 484 19.36 -30.89 -19.85
CA VAL A 484 19.40 -30.73 -18.39
C VAL A 484 20.56 -29.80 -18.04
N LEU A 485 20.29 -28.80 -17.19
CA LEU A 485 21.30 -27.90 -16.63
C LEU A 485 21.43 -28.18 -15.13
N PRO A 486 22.18 -29.23 -14.73
CA PRO A 486 22.40 -29.51 -13.31
C PRO A 486 23.26 -28.40 -12.70
N ASP A 487 22.95 -28.04 -11.45
CA ASP A 487 23.75 -27.11 -10.63
C ASP A 487 24.06 -25.76 -11.30
N TYR A 488 23.06 -25.18 -11.98
CA TYR A 488 23.24 -23.91 -12.69
C TYR A 488 23.62 -22.77 -11.71
N PRO A 489 24.64 -21.95 -12.00
CA PRO A 489 25.17 -20.98 -11.04
C PRO A 489 24.12 -19.97 -10.56
N LEU A 490 23.98 -19.82 -9.24
CA LEU A 490 23.05 -18.84 -8.65
C LEU A 490 23.41 -17.40 -9.00
N GLU A 491 24.70 -17.11 -9.19
CA GLU A 491 25.18 -15.80 -9.63
C GLU A 491 24.59 -15.45 -10.99
N LYS A 492 24.42 -16.44 -11.87
CA LYS A 492 23.78 -16.26 -13.17
C LYS A 492 22.28 -16.12 -13.04
N ILE A 493 21.62 -16.89 -12.18
CA ILE A 493 20.17 -16.75 -11.95
C ILE A 493 19.85 -15.36 -11.38
N ARG A 494 20.67 -14.88 -10.44
CA ARG A 494 20.52 -13.57 -9.78
C ARG A 494 20.42 -12.42 -10.76
N GLU A 495 21.16 -12.46 -11.87
CA GLU A 495 21.12 -11.43 -12.94
C GLU A 495 19.72 -11.32 -13.60
N TYR A 496 18.91 -12.38 -13.52
CA TYR A 496 17.58 -12.48 -14.16
C TYR A 496 16.41 -12.47 -13.16
N ILE A 497 16.67 -12.31 -11.86
CA ILE A 497 15.60 -12.16 -10.87
C ILE A 497 14.91 -10.82 -11.11
N ASP A 498 13.66 -10.85 -11.58
CA ASP A 498 12.77 -9.68 -11.46
C ASP A 498 12.39 -9.57 -9.99
N TRP A 499 12.95 -8.58 -9.29
CA TRP A 499 12.63 -8.37 -7.87
C TRP A 499 11.30 -7.64 -7.68
N THR A 500 10.59 -7.24 -8.74
CA THR A 500 9.28 -6.60 -8.61
C THR A 500 8.28 -7.45 -7.83
N PRO A 501 8.09 -8.75 -8.13
CA PRO A 501 7.19 -9.60 -7.35
C PRO A 501 7.68 -9.78 -5.91
N PHE A 502 9.00 -9.75 -5.67
CA PHE A 502 9.54 -9.75 -4.32
C PHE A 502 9.02 -8.53 -3.54
N PHE A 503 9.14 -7.32 -4.08
CA PHE A 503 8.62 -6.13 -3.39
C PHE A 503 7.10 -6.13 -3.22
N LEU A 504 6.35 -6.56 -4.23
CA LEU A 504 4.89 -6.71 -4.12
C LEU A 504 4.49 -7.69 -3.03
N ALA A 505 5.21 -8.81 -2.87
CA ALA A 505 4.98 -9.78 -1.81
C ALA A 505 5.24 -9.20 -0.40
N TRP A 506 6.11 -8.19 -0.31
CA TRP A 506 6.37 -7.42 0.91
C TRP A 506 5.48 -6.18 1.05
N GLU A 507 4.39 -6.08 0.26
CA GLU A 507 3.47 -4.94 0.20
C GLU A 507 4.14 -3.59 -0.10
N LEU A 508 5.35 -3.62 -0.66
CA LEU A 508 6.07 -2.44 -1.14
C LEU A 508 5.63 -2.16 -2.57
N ALA A 509 4.77 -1.15 -2.72
CA ALA A 509 4.26 -0.74 -4.02
C ALA A 509 5.38 -0.10 -4.86
N GLY A 510 5.74 -0.76 -5.96
CA GLY A 510 6.77 -0.28 -6.88
C GLY A 510 7.41 -1.41 -7.68
N LYS A 511 7.95 -1.10 -8.86
CA LYS A 511 8.70 -2.07 -9.68
C LYS A 511 10.17 -2.07 -9.25
N TYR A 512 10.86 -3.20 -9.23
CA TYR A 512 12.32 -3.18 -9.14
C TYR A 512 12.93 -2.68 -10.46
N PRO A 513 14.04 -1.92 -10.43
CA PRO A 513 14.72 -1.37 -9.24
C PRO A 513 14.16 -0.02 -8.75
N GLN A 514 13.11 0.50 -9.39
CA GLN A 514 12.53 1.82 -9.14
C GLN A 514 12.04 2.01 -7.71
N ILE A 515 11.70 0.94 -7.00
CA ILE A 515 11.28 1.00 -5.61
C ILE A 515 12.35 1.50 -4.62
N PHE A 516 13.62 1.51 -5.02
CA PHE A 516 14.71 2.09 -4.22
C PHE A 516 14.91 3.60 -4.44
N GLN A 517 14.13 4.20 -5.33
CA GLN A 517 14.13 5.63 -5.64
C GLN A 517 12.85 6.25 -5.08
#